data_AF-A0A0R3SKS1-F1
#
_entry.id   AF-A0A0R3SKS1-F1
#
_cell.length_a   1.000
_cell.length_b   1.000
_cell.length_c   1.000
_cell.angle_alpha   90.00
_cell.angle_beta   90.00
_cell.angle_gamma   90.00
#
_symmetry.space_group_name_H-M   'P 1'
#
loop_
_entity.id
_entity.type
_entity.pdbx_description
1 polymer ?
#
loop_
_entity_poly.entity_id
_entity_poly.type
_entity_poly.pdbx_seq_one_letter_code
_entity_poly.pdbx_strand_id
1 'polypeptide(L)'
;LTCTSTGNPKPQVRWLTDQEKPLTEAVDWKAILFLTDVTEPRDYICVANNSLGRVQHLVRVEIIEVPRAPADLQVVERGPTFAILRWFPGRTDDTQPDPTRPVPVPITSYTLIVTDLDDDNGRQAMKRKITGISPRKIEVDGYVHQKVPDLKPDHRYTAEVYALGAPFGISDASNQISFKTLELR
;
A
#
# COMPACT_ATOMS: atom_id res chain seq x y z
N LEU A 1 12.71 12.58 -3.73
CA LEU A 1 12.11 13.83 -4.23
C LEU A 1 12.92 14.36 -5.40
N THR A 2 12.25 14.80 -6.46
CA THR A 2 12.90 15.34 -7.67
C THR A 2 12.56 16.81 -7.79
N CYS A 3 13.59 17.66 -7.91
CA CYS A 3 13.40 19.05 -8.25
C CYS A 3 14.03 19.35 -9.60
N THR A 4 13.25 19.96 -10.47
CA THR A 4 13.69 20.41 -11.79
C THR A 4 13.43 21.89 -11.94
N SER A 5 14.35 22.60 -12.59
CA SER A 5 14.18 24.01 -12.92
C SER A 5 14.50 24.27 -14.39
N THR A 6 14.04 25.41 -14.88
CA THR A 6 14.36 25.94 -16.20
C THR A 6 14.73 27.42 -16.06
N GLY A 7 15.55 27.96 -16.98
CA GLY A 7 16.02 29.34 -16.90
C GLY A 7 17.20 29.64 -17.82
N ASN A 8 17.34 30.90 -18.23
CA ASN A 8 18.47 31.42 -18.99
C ASN A 8 18.95 32.73 -18.33
N PRO A 9 20.19 32.81 -17.80
CA PRO A 9 21.23 31.77 -17.79
C PRO A 9 20.83 30.52 -17.02
N LYS A 10 21.51 29.43 -17.32
CA LYS A 10 21.23 28.10 -16.79
C LYS A 10 21.29 28.10 -15.24
N PRO A 11 20.20 27.71 -14.54
CA PRO A 11 20.17 27.63 -13.10
C PRO A 11 20.80 26.35 -12.55
N GLN A 12 21.44 26.49 -11.41
CA GLN A 12 21.87 25.39 -10.56
C GLN A 12 20.81 25.11 -9.50
N VAL A 13 20.51 23.84 -9.28
CA VAL A 13 19.46 23.35 -8.39
C VAL A 13 20.08 22.54 -7.26
N ARG A 14 19.57 22.71 -6.04
CA ARG A 14 19.89 21.86 -4.88
C ARG A 14 18.72 21.78 -3.92
N TRP A 15 18.76 20.77 -3.06
CA TRP A 15 17.85 20.62 -1.94
C TRP A 15 18.47 21.16 -0.65
N LEU A 16 17.65 21.79 0.17
CA LEU A 16 17.99 22.29 1.49
C LEU A 16 17.01 21.75 2.53
N THR A 17 17.42 21.76 3.79
CA THR A 17 16.50 21.66 4.94
C THR A 17 15.61 22.91 5.02
N ASP A 18 14.57 22.86 5.86
CA ASP A 18 13.78 24.02 6.30
C ASP A 18 14.64 25.19 6.84
N GLN A 19 15.77 24.87 7.48
CA GLN A 19 16.79 25.84 7.94
C GLN A 19 17.80 26.28 6.86
N GLU A 20 17.49 26.10 5.58
CA GLU A 20 18.35 26.43 4.42
C GLU A 20 19.73 25.72 4.36
N LYS A 21 19.94 24.64 5.13
CA LYS A 21 21.19 23.86 5.08
C LYS A 21 21.22 22.95 3.85
N PRO A 22 22.30 22.92 3.06
CA PRO A 22 22.35 22.11 1.84
C PRO A 22 22.33 20.61 2.15
N LEU A 23 21.44 19.88 1.46
CA LEU A 23 21.30 18.42 1.51
C LEU A 23 21.89 17.74 0.27
N THR A 24 21.96 18.46 -0.85
CA THR A 24 22.58 17.99 -2.09
C THR A 24 23.55 19.04 -2.61
N GLU A 25 24.52 18.59 -3.42
CA GLU A 25 25.32 19.50 -4.22
C GLU A 25 24.46 20.26 -5.24
N ALA A 26 24.97 21.41 -5.67
CA ALA A 26 24.33 22.22 -6.70
C ALA A 26 24.60 21.60 -8.07
N VAL A 27 23.53 21.16 -8.74
CA VAL A 27 23.59 20.48 -10.02
C VAL A 27 22.71 21.18 -11.05
N ASP A 28 23.10 21.07 -12.30
CA ASP A 28 22.40 21.69 -13.39
C ASP A 28 21.03 21.06 -13.64
N TRP A 29 20.01 21.92 -13.77
CA TRP A 29 18.62 21.58 -14.12
C TRP A 29 17.83 20.70 -13.17
N LYS A 30 18.43 19.64 -12.60
CA LYS A 30 17.72 18.59 -11.87
C LYS A 30 18.51 18.07 -10.67
N ALA A 31 17.98 18.28 -9.47
CA ALA A 31 18.51 17.72 -8.23
C ALA A 31 17.56 16.64 -7.67
N ILE A 32 18.11 15.52 -7.23
CA ILE A 32 17.35 14.42 -6.60
C ILE A 32 17.78 14.31 -5.14
N LEU A 33 16.80 14.32 -4.23
CA LEU A 33 17.00 14.04 -2.81
C LEU A 33 16.43 12.66 -2.49
N PHE A 34 17.27 11.77 -1.98
CA PHE A 34 16.85 10.49 -1.42
C PHE A 34 16.55 10.67 0.06
N LEU A 35 15.36 10.25 0.49
CA LEU A 35 14.96 10.25 1.89
C LEU A 35 14.99 8.81 2.39
N THR A 36 15.67 8.57 3.49
CA THR A 36 15.73 7.29 4.20
C THR A 36 15.28 7.52 5.63
N ASP A 37 14.64 6.52 6.25
CA ASP A 37 14.23 6.54 7.66
C ASP A 37 13.41 7.77 8.06
N VAL A 38 12.41 8.13 7.25
CA VAL A 38 11.51 9.25 7.54
C VAL A 38 10.57 8.87 8.69
N THR A 39 10.82 9.41 9.88
CA THR A 39 10.05 9.12 11.10
C THR A 39 9.19 10.27 11.60
N GLU A 40 9.41 11.48 11.08
CA GLU A 40 8.57 12.64 11.35
C GLU A 40 8.30 13.46 10.08
N PRO A 41 7.15 14.14 9.98
CA PRO A 41 6.89 15.10 8.91
C PRO A 41 7.97 16.18 8.88
N ARG A 42 8.44 16.54 7.69
CA ARG A 42 9.48 17.55 7.51
C ARG A 42 9.26 18.36 6.25
N ASP A 43 9.68 19.62 6.32
CA ASP A 43 9.74 20.51 5.17
C ASP A 43 11.14 20.51 4.55
N TYR A 44 11.19 20.45 3.22
CA TYR A 44 12.40 20.53 2.41
C TYR A 44 12.27 21.68 1.43
N ILE A 45 13.37 22.35 1.12
CA ILE A 45 13.38 23.47 0.18
C ILE A 45 14.15 23.05 -1.06
N CYS A 46 13.50 23.04 -2.22
CA CYS A 46 14.25 23.09 -3.46
C CYS A 46 14.61 24.53 -3.79
N VAL A 47 15.87 24.79 -4.11
CA VAL A 47 16.32 26.10 -4.58
C VAL A 47 16.91 25.98 -5.99
N ALA A 48 16.58 26.94 -6.86
CA ALA A 48 17.19 27.15 -8.16
C ALA A 48 17.83 28.54 -8.20
N ASN A 49 19.08 28.64 -8.64
CA ASN A 49 19.83 29.88 -8.65
C ASN A 49 20.62 30.05 -9.94
N ASN A 50 20.53 31.22 -10.57
CA ASN A 50 21.40 31.64 -11.68
C ASN A 50 21.90 33.09 -11.43
N SER A 51 22.61 33.67 -12.40
CA SER A 51 23.12 35.04 -12.29
C SER A 51 22.05 36.13 -12.28
N LEU A 52 20.80 35.81 -12.64
CA LEU A 52 19.67 36.75 -12.64
C LEU A 52 18.83 36.66 -11.36
N GLY A 53 18.92 35.57 -10.60
CA GLY A 53 18.21 35.44 -9.35
C GLY A 53 18.12 34.05 -8.76
N ARG A 54 17.41 33.98 -7.65
CA ARG A 54 17.18 32.80 -6.82
C ARG A 54 15.68 32.57 -6.64
N VAL A 55 15.22 31.34 -6.83
CA VAL A 55 13.83 30.91 -6.56
C VAL A 55 13.86 29.71 -5.64
N GLN A 56 12.91 29.64 -4.72
CA GLN A 56 12.75 28.54 -3.77
C GLN A 56 11.33 27.96 -3.86
N HIS A 57 11.21 26.65 -3.61
CA HIS A 57 9.96 25.94 -3.50
C HIS A 57 9.98 25.03 -2.27
N LEU A 58 9.01 25.23 -1.38
CA LEU A 58 8.84 24.43 -0.17
C LEU A 58 8.07 23.15 -0.49
N VAL A 59 8.61 22.01 -0.06
CA VAL A 59 8.01 20.69 -0.21
C VAL A 59 7.86 20.06 1.17
N ARG A 60 6.61 19.91 1.60
CA ARG A 60 6.26 19.24 2.84
C ARG A 60 6.10 17.75 2.62
N VAL A 61 6.84 16.96 3.40
CA VAL A 61 6.70 15.51 3.46
C VAL A 61 5.89 15.17 4.70
N GLU A 62 4.76 14.49 4.51
CA GLU A 62 3.90 14.03 5.59
C GLU A 62 4.00 12.52 5.75
N ILE A 63 3.77 12.05 6.97
CA ILE A 63 3.66 10.63 7.29
C ILE A 63 2.17 10.31 7.42
N ILE A 64 1.72 9.37 6.61
CA ILE A 64 0.34 8.90 6.61
C ILE A 64 0.27 7.52 7.27
N GLU A 65 -0.67 7.35 8.19
CA GLU A 65 -1.05 6.03 8.66
C GLU A 65 -1.87 5.32 7.59
N VAL A 66 -1.66 4.02 7.42
CA VAL A 66 -2.46 3.17 6.52
C VAL A 66 -3.54 2.46 7.33
N PRO A 67 -4.58 1.88 6.70
CA PRO A 67 -5.53 1.04 7.40
C PRO A 67 -4.84 -0.14 8.10
N ARG A 68 -5.49 -0.66 9.14
CA ARG A 68 -5.04 -1.89 9.77
C ARG A 68 -5.15 -3.06 8.78
N ALA A 69 -4.22 -4.00 8.91
CA ALA A 69 -4.26 -5.23 8.14
C ALA A 69 -5.55 -6.02 8.45
N PRO A 70 -6.20 -6.60 7.43
CA PRO A 70 -7.25 -7.58 7.65
C PRO A 70 -6.71 -8.75 8.48
N ALA A 71 -7.55 -9.33 9.32
CA ALA A 71 -7.15 -10.43 10.20
C ALA A 71 -8.05 -11.64 9.99
N ASP A 72 -7.64 -12.78 10.53
CA ASP A 72 -8.44 -14.00 10.54
C ASP A 72 -8.94 -14.40 9.14
N LEU A 73 -8.07 -14.29 8.14
CA LEU A 73 -8.34 -14.80 6.80
C LEU A 73 -8.47 -16.32 6.86
N GLN A 74 -9.58 -16.85 6.37
CA GLN A 74 -9.91 -18.27 6.40
C GLN A 74 -10.66 -18.70 5.14
N VAL A 75 -10.63 -20.00 4.86
CA VAL A 75 -11.44 -20.64 3.82
C VAL A 75 -12.73 -21.17 4.44
N VAL A 76 -13.87 -20.71 3.92
CA VAL A 76 -15.20 -21.18 4.33
C VAL A 76 -15.62 -22.40 3.51
N GLU A 77 -15.50 -22.29 2.19
CA GLU A 77 -15.95 -23.33 1.26
C GLU A 77 -14.94 -23.48 0.11
N ARG A 78 -14.83 -24.70 -0.41
CA ARG A 78 -13.98 -25.05 -1.55
C ARG A 78 -14.81 -25.83 -2.55
N GLY A 79 -14.85 -25.36 -3.79
CA GLY A 79 -15.33 -26.12 -4.93
C GLY A 79 -14.18 -26.56 -5.84
N PRO A 80 -14.49 -27.23 -6.96
CA PRO A 80 -13.47 -27.57 -7.95
C PRO A 80 -12.88 -26.35 -8.66
N THR A 81 -13.69 -25.32 -8.88
CA THR A 81 -13.28 -24.11 -9.63
C THR A 81 -13.47 -22.82 -8.85
N PHE A 82 -13.74 -22.91 -7.54
CA PHE A 82 -13.90 -21.73 -6.70
C PHE A 82 -13.52 -21.99 -5.25
N ALA A 83 -13.30 -20.91 -4.51
CA ALA A 83 -13.25 -20.93 -3.05
C ALA A 83 -14.04 -19.74 -2.50
N ILE A 84 -14.63 -19.89 -1.30
CA ILE A 84 -15.20 -18.77 -0.55
C ILE A 84 -14.26 -18.49 0.62
N LEU A 85 -13.71 -17.28 0.63
CA LEU A 85 -12.82 -16.81 1.68
C LEU A 85 -13.56 -15.81 2.55
N ARG A 86 -13.19 -15.78 3.84
CA ARG A 86 -13.66 -14.75 4.77
C ARG A 86 -12.51 -14.15 5.56
N TRP A 87 -12.63 -12.90 5.96
CA TRP A 87 -11.67 -12.23 6.84
C TRP A 87 -12.35 -11.17 7.69
N PHE A 88 -11.73 -10.85 8.82
CA PHE A 88 -12.12 -9.74 9.66
C PHE A 88 -11.50 -8.43 9.13
N PRO A 89 -12.25 -7.31 9.05
CA PRO A 89 -11.77 -6.02 8.56
C PRO A 89 -10.49 -5.49 9.23
N GLY A 90 -10.25 -5.86 10.49
CA GLY A 90 -9.07 -5.49 11.26
C GLY A 90 -9.43 -5.34 12.74
N ARG A 91 -8.61 -5.85 13.66
CA ARG A 91 -8.92 -5.88 15.10
C ARG A 91 -9.04 -4.47 15.67
N THR A 92 -10.26 -4.05 15.97
CA THR A 92 -10.54 -3.00 16.95
C THR A 92 -10.49 -3.65 18.33
N ASP A 93 -9.30 -3.76 18.92
CA ASP A 93 -9.22 -3.85 20.39
C ASP A 93 -9.71 -2.50 20.93
N ASP A 94 -11.03 -2.33 20.94
CA ASP A 94 -11.76 -1.18 21.48
C ASP A 94 -12.33 -1.55 22.86
N THR A 95 -11.52 -2.22 23.67
CA THR A 95 -11.88 -2.51 25.06
C THR A 95 -11.69 -1.30 25.98
N GLN A 96 -11.18 -0.18 25.48
CA GLN A 96 -11.18 1.09 26.20
C GLN A 96 -11.22 2.27 25.20
N PRO A 97 -12.19 3.19 25.30
CA PRO A 97 -12.13 4.45 24.57
C PRO A 97 -11.03 5.31 25.20
N ASP A 98 -9.81 5.18 24.71
CA ASP A 98 -8.72 6.08 25.03
C ASP A 98 -8.85 7.34 24.15
N PRO A 99 -9.17 8.51 24.72
CA PRO A 99 -9.31 9.75 23.97
C PRO A 99 -8.00 10.24 23.34
N THR A 100 -6.86 9.62 23.67
CA THR A 100 -5.56 9.91 23.06
C THR A 100 -5.23 9.01 21.86
N ARG A 101 -6.05 7.97 21.59
CA ARG A 101 -5.80 7.03 20.49
C ARG A 101 -6.13 7.70 19.14
N PRO A 102 -5.22 7.62 18.14
CA PRO A 102 -5.51 8.09 16.79
C PRO A 102 -6.76 7.41 16.22
N VAL A 103 -7.61 8.19 15.55
CA VAL A 103 -8.80 7.68 14.86
C VAL A 103 -8.33 6.67 13.81
N PRO A 104 -8.85 5.42 13.82
CA PRO A 104 -8.42 4.42 12.86
C PRO A 104 -8.75 4.87 11.43
N VAL A 105 -7.78 4.66 10.53
CA VAL A 105 -7.92 4.99 9.12
C VAL A 105 -9.05 4.15 8.50
N PRO A 106 -10.04 4.78 7.84
CA PRO A 106 -11.19 4.07 7.29
C PRO A 106 -10.78 3.20 6.09
N ILE A 107 -11.32 1.98 6.05
CA ILE A 107 -11.13 1.07 4.91
C ILE A 107 -12.12 1.45 3.81
N THR A 108 -11.60 1.67 2.61
CA THR A 108 -12.36 2.01 1.40
C THR A 108 -12.58 0.81 0.49
N SER A 109 -11.61 -0.11 0.41
CA SER A 109 -11.73 -1.38 -0.31
C SER A 109 -10.68 -2.39 0.14
N TYR A 110 -10.81 -3.64 -0.30
CA TYR A 110 -9.77 -4.66 -0.14
C TYR A 110 -9.22 -5.12 -1.49
N THR A 111 -7.98 -5.61 -1.45
CA THR A 111 -7.34 -6.36 -2.52
C THR A 111 -6.96 -7.74 -2.02
N LEU A 112 -7.48 -8.78 -2.66
CA LEU A 112 -7.14 -10.17 -2.40
C LEU A 112 -6.13 -10.64 -3.45
N ILE A 113 -5.03 -11.23 -3.01
CA ILE A 113 -4.03 -11.85 -3.87
C ILE A 113 -4.12 -13.36 -3.69
N VAL A 114 -4.31 -14.08 -4.79
CA VAL A 114 -4.34 -15.55 -4.84
C VAL A 114 -3.17 -16.01 -5.70
N THR A 115 -2.35 -16.91 -5.18
CA THR A 115 -1.17 -17.45 -5.88
C THR A 115 -1.38 -18.93 -6.15
N ASP A 116 -1.30 -19.34 -7.41
CA ASP A 116 -1.30 -20.75 -7.82
C ASP A 116 0.09 -21.35 -7.53
N LEU A 117 0.14 -22.39 -6.71
CA LEU A 117 1.37 -23.05 -6.30
C LEU A 117 1.75 -24.21 -7.23
N ASP A 118 0.79 -24.76 -7.97
CA ASP A 118 1.01 -25.90 -8.85
C ASP A 118 1.19 -25.48 -10.32
N ASP A 119 1.09 -24.17 -10.62
CA ASP A 119 1.38 -23.62 -11.94
C ASP A 119 2.90 -23.58 -12.22
N ASP A 120 3.39 -24.59 -12.94
CA ASP A 120 4.82 -24.83 -13.17
C ASP A 120 5.38 -24.13 -14.42
N ASN A 121 4.79 -23.00 -14.83
CA ASN A 121 5.09 -22.35 -16.12
C ASN A 121 6.46 -21.63 -16.17
N GLY A 122 7.41 -22.03 -15.31
CA GLY A 122 8.79 -21.58 -15.31
C GLY A 122 9.08 -20.55 -14.21
N ARG A 123 9.54 -21.04 -13.05
CA ARG A 123 10.18 -20.27 -11.95
C ARG A 123 9.36 -19.23 -11.19
N GLN A 124 8.16 -18.82 -11.61
CA GLN A 124 7.37 -17.80 -10.91
C GLN A 124 5.91 -18.22 -10.73
N ALA A 125 5.47 -18.35 -9.48
CA ALA A 125 4.10 -18.69 -9.13
C ALA A 125 3.10 -17.65 -9.70
N MET A 126 2.06 -18.13 -10.38
CA MET A 126 1.07 -17.29 -11.05
C MET A 126 0.17 -16.59 -10.02
N LYS A 127 0.21 -15.26 -9.97
CA LYS A 127 -0.56 -14.44 -9.02
C LYS A 127 -1.75 -13.76 -9.70
N ARG A 128 -2.94 -13.94 -9.13
CA ARG A 128 -4.16 -13.21 -9.49
C ARG A 128 -4.50 -12.19 -8.41
N LYS A 129 -4.79 -10.95 -8.81
CA LYS A 129 -5.25 -9.88 -7.91
C LYS A 129 -6.74 -9.63 -8.14
N ILE A 130 -7.52 -9.62 -7.07
CA ILE A 130 -8.94 -9.26 -7.06
C ILE A 130 -9.04 -7.97 -6.24
N THR A 131 -9.31 -6.84 -6.90
CA THR A 131 -9.31 -5.50 -6.31
C THR A 131 -10.73 -4.97 -6.14
N GLY A 132 -10.88 -3.87 -5.39
CA GLY A 132 -12.17 -3.17 -5.26
C GLY A 132 -13.22 -3.93 -4.45
N ILE A 133 -12.80 -4.88 -3.61
CA ILE A 133 -13.72 -5.62 -2.75
C ILE A 133 -14.30 -4.65 -1.71
N SER A 134 -15.61 -4.48 -1.73
CA SER A 134 -16.28 -3.46 -0.91
C SER A 134 -16.31 -3.85 0.57
N PRO A 135 -15.99 -2.92 1.50
CA PRO A 135 -16.15 -3.13 2.93
C PRO A 135 -17.62 -3.13 3.36
N ARG A 136 -18.57 -2.79 2.47
CA ARG A 136 -20.01 -2.89 2.77
C ARG A 136 -20.54 -4.32 2.73
N LYS A 137 -19.74 -5.29 2.26
CA LYS A 137 -20.10 -6.72 2.25
C LYS A 137 -19.84 -7.42 3.59
N ILE A 138 -19.67 -6.66 4.67
CA ILE A 138 -19.54 -7.24 6.01
C ILE A 138 -20.89 -7.88 6.35
N GLU A 139 -20.88 -9.19 6.57
CA GLU A 139 -22.07 -9.95 6.98
C GLU A 139 -22.37 -9.73 8.47
N VAL A 140 -23.48 -10.29 8.94
CA VAL A 140 -23.93 -10.15 10.35
C VAL A 140 -22.89 -10.68 11.34
N ASP A 141 -22.02 -11.60 10.89
CA ASP A 141 -20.92 -12.16 11.68
C ASP A 141 -19.72 -11.21 11.84
N GLY A 142 -19.72 -10.04 11.18
CA GLY A 142 -18.63 -9.08 11.21
C GLY A 142 -17.48 -9.41 10.25
N TYR A 143 -17.62 -10.44 9.42
CA TYR A 143 -16.62 -10.84 8.43
C TYR A 143 -16.99 -10.34 7.04
N VAL A 144 -15.97 -10.05 6.25
CA VAL A 144 -16.11 -9.86 4.80
C VAL A 144 -16.02 -11.23 4.14
N HIS A 145 -17.01 -11.58 3.33
CA HIS A 145 -17.02 -12.79 2.53
C HIS A 145 -16.76 -12.48 1.06
N GLN A 146 -15.88 -13.25 0.43
CA GLN A 146 -15.52 -13.09 -0.97
C GLN A 146 -15.35 -14.43 -1.67
N LYS A 147 -16.15 -14.65 -2.71
CA LYS A 147 -16.00 -15.76 -3.63
C LYS A 147 -14.85 -15.48 -4.60
N VAL A 148 -13.97 -16.47 -4.76
CA VAL A 148 -12.88 -16.51 -5.73
C VAL A 148 -13.25 -17.52 -6.82
N PRO A 149 -13.76 -17.07 -7.99
CA PRO A 149 -14.10 -17.96 -9.09
C PRO A 149 -12.86 -18.33 -9.94
N ASP A 150 -13.06 -19.12 -10.99
CA ASP A 150 -12.06 -19.42 -12.03
C ASP A 150 -10.75 -20.01 -11.51
N LEU A 151 -10.83 -20.86 -10.50
CA LEU A 151 -9.69 -21.66 -10.02
C LEU A 151 -9.59 -22.97 -10.82
N LYS A 152 -8.39 -23.56 -10.85
CA LYS A 152 -8.18 -24.88 -11.46
C LYS A 152 -8.57 -25.98 -10.46
N PRO A 153 -9.19 -27.10 -10.91
CA PRO A 153 -9.47 -28.25 -10.06
C PRO A 153 -8.21 -28.94 -9.56
N ASP A 154 -8.27 -29.50 -8.36
CA ASP A 154 -7.16 -30.20 -7.70
C ASP A 154 -5.83 -29.40 -7.64
N HIS A 155 -5.89 -28.07 -7.53
CA HIS A 155 -4.72 -27.20 -7.44
C HIS A 155 -4.58 -26.56 -6.06
N ARG A 156 -3.34 -26.37 -5.64
CA ARG A 156 -2.95 -25.71 -4.41
C ARG A 156 -2.77 -24.21 -4.64
N TYR A 157 -3.36 -23.43 -3.75
CA TYR A 157 -3.32 -21.98 -3.77
C TYR A 157 -2.87 -21.44 -2.41
N THR A 158 -2.22 -20.29 -2.42
CA THR A 158 -2.15 -19.41 -1.24
C THR A 158 -2.97 -18.15 -1.45
N ALA A 159 -3.46 -17.56 -0.36
CA ALA A 159 -4.18 -16.29 -0.40
C ALA A 159 -3.81 -15.38 0.76
N GLU A 160 -3.82 -14.07 0.48
CA GLU A 160 -3.58 -12.98 1.44
C GLU A 160 -4.41 -11.75 1.01
N VAL A 161 -4.85 -10.95 1.99
CA VAL A 161 -5.72 -9.78 1.76
C VAL A 161 -5.06 -8.52 2.31
N TYR A 162 -5.21 -7.42 1.58
CA TYR A 162 -4.77 -6.08 1.94
C TYR A 162 -5.99 -5.16 2.04
N ALA A 163 -6.01 -4.28 3.03
CA ALA A 163 -6.97 -3.18 3.13
C ALA A 163 -6.42 -1.92 2.46
N LEU A 164 -7.29 -1.14 1.86
CA LEU A 164 -6.96 0.12 1.20
C LEU A 164 -7.75 1.25 1.83
N GLY A 165 -7.07 2.34 2.20
CA GLY A 165 -7.69 3.57 2.67
C GLY A 165 -7.31 4.65 1.70
N ALA A 166 -8.21 5.14 0.86
CA ALA A 166 -7.93 6.31 0.03
C ALA A 166 -8.13 7.59 0.88
N PRO A 167 -7.18 8.54 0.93
CA PRO A 167 -5.89 8.65 0.21
C PRO A 167 -4.68 8.03 0.93
N PHE A 168 -4.88 7.41 2.09
CA PHE A 168 -3.90 6.95 3.07
C PHE A 168 -2.98 5.79 2.64
N GLY A 169 -3.34 5.00 1.64
CA GLY A 169 -2.51 3.91 1.10
C GLY A 169 -3.04 2.50 1.41
N ILE A 170 -2.12 1.54 1.44
CA ILE A 170 -2.41 0.10 1.55
C ILE A 170 -1.86 -0.40 2.88
N SER A 171 -2.63 -1.21 3.60
CA SER A 171 -2.20 -1.86 4.84
C SER A 171 -1.09 -2.88 4.61
N ASP A 172 -0.53 -3.40 5.70
CA ASP A 172 0.16 -4.69 5.67
C ASP A 172 -0.79 -5.83 5.25
N ALA A 173 -0.21 -6.96 4.86
CA ALA A 173 -0.96 -8.16 4.50
C ALA A 173 -1.65 -8.81 5.71
N SER A 174 -2.77 -9.47 5.46
CA SER A 174 -3.37 -10.41 6.42
C SER A 174 -2.45 -11.60 6.72
N ASN A 175 -2.89 -12.47 7.63
CA ASN A 175 -2.33 -13.83 7.66
C ASN A 175 -2.50 -14.50 6.29
N GLN A 176 -1.50 -15.26 5.87
CA GLN A 176 -1.55 -16.05 4.64
C GLN A 176 -2.23 -17.40 4.93
N ILE A 177 -3.08 -17.85 4.01
CA ILE A 177 -3.69 -19.18 4.05
C ILE A 177 -3.26 -20.00 2.85
N SER A 178 -3.23 -21.33 3.02
CA SER A 178 -3.05 -22.30 1.93
C SER A 178 -4.29 -23.19 1.82
N PHE A 179 -4.71 -23.49 0.60
CA PHE A 179 -5.83 -24.40 0.36
C PHE A 179 -5.68 -25.15 -0.97
N LYS A 180 -6.40 -26.27 -1.10
CA LYS A 180 -6.51 -27.03 -2.35
C LYS A 180 -7.97 -27.02 -2.81
N THR A 181 -8.21 -26.77 -4.09
CA THR A 181 -9.53 -26.93 -4.72
C THR A 181 -9.88 -28.42 -4.83
N LEU A 182 -11.18 -28.71 -4.99
CA LEU A 182 -11.64 -30.09 -5.15
C LEU A 182 -11.33 -30.62 -6.56
N GLU A 183 -11.34 -31.94 -6.70
CA GLU A 183 -11.30 -32.59 -8.01
C GLU A 183 -12.60 -32.31 -8.79
N LEU A 184 -12.50 -32.30 -10.12
CA LEU A 184 -13.67 -32.22 -11.00
C LEU A 184 -14.37 -33.58 -10.99
N ARG A 185 -15.63 -33.64 -10.55
CA ARG A 185 -16.48 -34.84 -10.64
C ARG A 185 -17.21 -34.92 -11.96
#